data_AF-A0A966QZH9-F1
#
_entry.id   AF-A0A966QZH9-F1
#
_cell.length_a   1.000
_cell.length_b   1.000
_cell.length_c   1.000
_cell.angle_alpha   90.00
_cell.angle_beta   90.00
_cell.angle_gamma   90.00
#
_symmetry.space_group_name_H-M   'P 1'
#
loop_
_entity.id
_entity.type
_entity.pdbx_description
1 polymer ?
#
loop_
_entity_poly.entity_id
_entity_poly.type
_entity_poly.pdbx_seq_one_letter_code
_entity_poly.pdbx_strand_id
1 'polypeptide(L)'
;MDLIFNKGDIEVCENRNEQHQQFIKRGDFVRIIRHKKSVYNYYVNYIAEIKDYRANQKCALVFLEATPEPRFLLLPKEHFVKINRGPV
;
A
#
# COMPACT_ATOMS: atom_id res chain seq x y z
N MET A 1 -6.50 -33.39 21.58
CA MET A 1 -6.25 -32.29 22.54
C MET A 1 -6.39 -31.03 21.74
N ASP A 2 -7.61 -30.50 21.67
CA ASP A 2 -7.94 -29.31 20.91
C ASP A 2 -8.06 -28.16 21.89
N LEU A 3 -7.18 -27.16 21.74
CA LEU A 3 -7.20 -25.96 22.55
C LEU A 3 -8.24 -24.99 21.97
N ILE A 4 -9.33 -24.85 22.71
CA ILE A 4 -10.38 -23.85 22.52
C ILE A 4 -9.86 -22.52 23.09
N PHE A 5 -9.78 -21.47 22.28
CA PHE A 5 -9.61 -20.09 22.74
C PHE A 5 -10.91 -19.32 22.58
N ASN A 6 -11.56 -19.01 23.70
CA ASN A 6 -12.77 -18.18 23.74
C ASN A 6 -12.44 -16.68 23.85
N LYS A 7 -13.00 -15.95 22.89
CA LYS A 7 -13.43 -14.55 22.84
C LYS A 7 -13.09 -13.62 24.03
N GLY A 8 -12.26 -12.62 23.73
CA GLY A 8 -12.07 -11.40 24.52
C GLY A 8 -11.30 -10.37 23.70
N ASP A 9 -12.06 -9.49 23.03
CA ASP A 9 -11.66 -8.18 22.49
C ASP A 9 -10.48 -8.13 21.50
N ILE A 10 -10.79 -8.26 20.22
CA ILE A 10 -10.71 -7.19 19.21
C ILE A 10 -11.49 -7.72 17.99
N GLU A 11 -12.61 -7.08 17.65
CA GLU A 11 -13.13 -7.16 16.28
C GLU A 11 -12.11 -6.48 15.35
N VAL A 12 -11.20 -7.26 14.77
CA VAL A 12 -10.64 -6.88 13.48
C VAL A 12 -11.43 -7.65 12.45
N CYS A 13 -12.33 -6.93 11.80
CA CYS A 13 -13.22 -7.41 10.76
C CYS A 13 -12.47 -8.31 9.76
N GLU A 14 -12.72 -9.61 9.81
CA GLU A 14 -12.63 -10.44 8.62
C GLU A 14 -13.59 -9.89 7.57
N ASN A 15 -13.14 -9.90 6.31
CA ASN A 15 -13.85 -9.54 5.07
C ASN A 15 -13.86 -8.05 4.68
N ARG A 16 -12.86 -7.69 3.85
CA ARG A 16 -13.02 -7.08 2.50
C ARG A 16 -11.70 -6.49 2.01
N ASN A 17 -10.72 -7.28 1.55
CA ASN A 17 -9.65 -6.76 0.67
C ASN A 17 -8.82 -7.81 -0.09
N GLU A 18 -9.31 -9.04 -0.28
CA GLU A 18 -8.67 -9.97 -1.23
C GLU A 18 -8.73 -9.46 -2.69
N GLN A 19 -9.53 -8.42 -2.97
CA GLN A 19 -9.53 -7.72 -4.26
C GLN A 19 -8.40 -6.69 -4.44
N HIS A 20 -7.56 -6.44 -3.43
CA HIS A 20 -6.53 -5.39 -3.50
C HIS A 20 -5.14 -5.85 -3.98
N GLN A 21 -4.94 -7.13 -4.25
CA GLN A 21 -3.78 -7.56 -5.05
C GLN A 21 -4.10 -7.46 -6.55
N GLN A 22 -4.51 -6.28 -7.00
CA GLN A 22 -4.27 -5.96 -8.40
C GLN A 22 -2.75 -6.06 -8.60
N PHE A 23 -2.31 -6.85 -9.57
CA PHE A 23 -0.90 -7.02 -9.88
C PHE A 23 -0.26 -5.64 -10.05
N ILE A 24 0.52 -5.22 -9.04
CA ILE A 24 1.31 -4.00 -9.06
C ILE A 24 2.57 -4.32 -9.84
N LYS A 25 2.84 -3.54 -10.87
CA LYS A 25 4.04 -3.64 -11.70
C LYS A 25 4.70 -2.28 -11.85
N ARG A 26 5.95 -2.29 -12.31
CA ARG A 26 6.66 -1.09 -12.72
C ARG A 26 5.82 -0.27 -13.70
N GLY A 27 5.76 1.05 -13.49
CA GLY A 27 4.98 2.00 -14.27
C GLY A 27 3.54 2.19 -13.79
N ASP A 28 3.06 1.37 -12.84
CA ASP A 28 1.77 1.63 -12.20
C ASP A 28 1.84 2.87 -11.31
N PHE A 29 0.73 3.60 -11.24
CA PHE A 29 0.55 4.69 -10.29
C PHE A 29 -0.18 4.21 -9.05
N VAL A 30 0.33 4.64 -7.90
CA VAL A 30 -0.23 4.32 -6.59
C VAL A 30 -0.48 5.59 -5.80
N ARG A 31 -1.48 5.56 -4.93
CA ARG A 31 -1.73 6.62 -3.96
C ARG A 31 -1.27 6.14 -2.59
N ILE A 32 -0.51 6.97 -1.89
CA ILE A 32 -0.07 6.68 -0.53
C ILE A 32 -1.25 6.85 0.44
N ILE A 33 -1.49 5.83 1.25
CA ILE A 33 -2.58 5.78 2.23
C ILE A 33 -2.05 5.88 3.66
N ARG A 34 -2.91 6.33 4.56
CA ARG A 34 -2.58 6.43 5.98
C ARG A 34 -2.42 5.03 6.58
N HIS A 35 -1.35 4.84 7.35
CA HIS A 35 -1.11 3.63 8.12
C HIS A 35 -0.75 3.96 9.58
N LYS A 36 -1.23 3.16 10.53
CA LYS A 36 -1.08 3.45 11.97
C LYS A 36 0.41 3.52 12.35
N LYS A 37 0.81 4.61 13.05
CA LYS A 37 2.20 4.87 13.50
C LYS A 37 3.26 4.89 12.38
N SER A 38 2.87 5.17 11.13
CA SER A 38 3.78 5.22 9.99
C SER A 38 4.38 6.61 9.76
N VAL A 39 5.69 6.66 9.51
CA VAL A 39 6.41 7.87 9.06
C VAL A 39 5.96 8.32 7.66
N TYR A 40 5.43 7.41 6.86
CA TYR A 40 4.94 7.70 5.51
C TYR A 40 3.59 8.43 5.52
N ASN A 41 2.99 8.62 6.71
CA ASN A 41 1.78 9.42 6.85
C ASN A 41 1.94 10.88 6.43
N TYR A 42 3.19 11.37 6.38
CA TYR A 42 3.51 12.68 5.82
C TYR A 42 3.14 12.78 4.32
N TYR A 43 3.21 11.67 3.60
CA TYR A 43 2.95 11.61 2.16
C TYR A 43 1.53 11.12 1.82
N VAL A 44 0.60 11.13 2.77
CA VAL A 44 -0.79 10.69 2.50
C VAL A 44 -1.40 11.50 1.37
N ASN A 45 -2.09 10.81 0.45
CA ASN A 45 -2.66 11.32 -0.80
C ASN A 45 -1.67 11.71 -1.90
N TYR A 46 -0.36 11.62 -1.67
CA TYR A 46 0.60 11.77 -2.77
C TYR A 46 0.46 10.61 -3.76
N ILE A 47 0.67 10.95 -5.03
CA ILE A 47 0.71 9.98 -6.13
C ILE A 47 2.18 9.62 -6.36
N ALA A 48 2.43 8.33 -6.52
CA ALA A 48 3.77 7.82 -6.81
C ALA A 48 3.72 6.80 -7.95
N GLU A 49 4.74 6.84 -8.81
CA GLU A 49 4.96 5.82 -9.83
C GLU A 49 5.81 4.68 -9.27
N ILE A 50 5.43 3.43 -9.50
CA ILE A 50 6.25 2.26 -9.15
C ILE A 50 7.44 2.18 -10.10
N LYS A 51 8.66 2.30 -9.56
CA LYS A 51 9.91 2.17 -10.32
C LYS A 51 10.50 0.77 -10.24
N ASP A 52 10.37 0.12 -9.08
CA ASP A 52 10.72 -1.29 -8.90
C ASP A 52 9.83 -1.94 -7.82
N TYR A 53 9.32 -3.13 -8.11
CA TYR A 53 8.53 -3.93 -7.17
C TYR A 53 8.46 -5.38 -7.65
N ARG A 54 8.77 -6.32 -6.75
CA ARG A 54 8.60 -7.77 -6.96
C ARG A 54 7.59 -8.29 -5.95
N ALA A 55 6.79 -9.30 -6.33
CA ALA A 55 5.73 -9.86 -5.49
C ALA A 55 6.19 -10.30 -4.08
N ASN A 56 7.45 -10.75 -3.95
CA ASN A 56 8.02 -11.21 -2.68
C ASN A 56 8.61 -10.07 -1.83
N GLN A 57 8.68 -8.84 -2.35
CA GLN A 57 9.22 -7.70 -1.62
C GLN A 57 8.14 -7.08 -0.74
N LYS A 58 8.54 -6.69 0.47
CA LYS A 58 7.65 -5.98 1.41
C LYS A 58 7.50 -4.50 1.08
N CYS A 59 8.43 -3.95 0.29
CA CYS A 59 8.47 -2.55 -0.12
C CYS A 59 8.62 -2.42 -1.63
N ALA A 60 8.05 -1.37 -2.19
CA ALA A 60 8.27 -0.93 -3.56
C ALA A 60 9.18 0.30 -3.58
N LEU A 61 10.05 0.40 -4.58
CA LEU A 61 10.69 1.66 -4.91
C LEU A 61 9.72 2.50 -5.73
N VAL A 62 9.36 3.67 -5.20
CA VAL A 62 8.41 4.58 -5.83
C VAL A 62 9.03 5.95 -6.08
N PHE A 63 8.56 6.63 -7.10
CA PHE A 63 8.90 8.00 -7.42
C PHE A 63 7.70 8.90 -7.15
N LEU A 64 7.83 9.87 -6.24
CA LEU A 64 6.76 10.80 -5.92
C LEU A 64 6.56 11.82 -7.05
N GLU A 65 5.38 11.83 -7.65
CA GLU A 65 5.01 12.84 -8.64
C GLU A 65 4.63 14.17 -7.98
N ALA A 66 4.71 15.25 -8.76
CA ALA A 66 4.23 16.59 -8.39
C ALA A 66 4.77 17.13 -7.05
N THR A 67 5.98 16.72 -6.68
CA THR A 67 6.74 17.30 -5.57
C THR A 67 7.68 18.39 -6.10
N PRO A 68 7.97 19.46 -5.33
CA PRO A 68 8.92 20.51 -5.74
C PRO A 68 10.31 19.95 -6.04
N GLU A 69 10.67 18.85 -5.38
CA GLU A 69 11.92 18.13 -5.56
C GLU A 69 11.62 16.66 -5.87
N PRO A 70 12.11 16.13 -7.01
CA PRO A 70 11.90 14.73 -7.37
C PRO A 70 12.46 13.80 -6.29
N ARG A 71 11.61 12.93 -5.73
CA ARG A 71 11.98 12.07 -4.60
C ARG A 71 11.65 10.60 -4.85
N PHE A 72 12.64 9.74 -4.59
CA PHE A 72 12.45 8.29 -4.52
C PHE A 72 12.19 7.86 -3.08
N LEU A 73 11.28 6.91 -2.88
CA LEU A 73 10.96 6.34 -1.58
C LEU A 73 10.89 4.81 -1.68
N LEU A 74 11.40 4.13 -0.65
CA LEU A 74 11.06 2.73 -0.40
C LEU A 74 9.78 2.70 0.42
N LEU A 75 8.67 2.34 -0.22
CA LEU A 75 7.35 2.40 0.39
C LEU A 75 6.83 0.98 0.69
N PRO A 76 6.46 0.66 1.95
CA PRO A 76 5.84 -0.63 2.29
C PRO A 76 4.55 -0.86 1.50
N LYS A 77 4.31 -2.09 1.06
CA LYS A 77 3.12 -2.46 0.25
C LYS A 77 1.78 -2.12 0.93
N GLU A 78 1.77 -2.09 2.25
CA GLU A 78 0.60 -1.77 3.08
C GLU A 78 0.29 -0.26 3.11
N HIS A 79 1.20 0.58 2.62
CA HIS A 79 1.08 2.04 2.68
C HIS A 79 0.60 2.67 1.38
N PHE A 80 0.22 1.87 0.38
CA PHE A 80 -0.30 2.41 -0.87
C PHE A 80 -1.37 1.52 -1.50
N VAL A 81 -2.16 2.12 -2.37
CA VAL A 81 -3.17 1.44 -3.19
C VAL A 81 -2.98 1.81 -4.66
N LYS A 82 -3.18 0.85 -5.56
CA LYS A 82 -3.12 1.09 -7.01
C LYS A 82 -4.24 2.03 -7.45
N ILE A 83 -3.90 2.99 -8.30
CA ILE A 83 -4.87 3.88 -8.94
C ILE A 83 -5.34 3.18 -10.23
N ASN A 84 -6.60 2.76 -10.25
CA ASN A 84 -7.23 2.28 -11.48
C ASN A 84 -7.65 3.48 -12.32
N ARG A 85 -7.00 3.67 -13.47
CA ARG A 85 -7.58 4.49 -14.53
C ARG A 85 -8.55 3.57 -15.28
N GLY A 86 -9.85 3.83 -15.15
CA GLY A 86 -10.84 3.23 -16.06
C GLY A 86 -10.52 3.64 -17.50
N PRO A 87 -11.01 2.88 -18.51
CA PRO A 87 -10.93 3.36 -19.88
C PRO A 87 -11.64 4.71 -19.97
N VAL A 88 -10.93 5.72 -20.48
CA VAL A 88 -11.48 7.03 -20.86
C VAL A 88 -12.22 6.85 -22.18
#